data_AF-A0A1I5DED0-F1
#
_entry.id   AF-A0A1I5DED0-F1
#
_cell.length_a   1.000
_cell.length_b   1.000
_cell.length_c   1.000
_cell.angle_alpha   90.00
_cell.angle_beta   90.00
_cell.angle_gamma   90.00
#
_symmetry.space_group_name_H-M   'P 1'
#
loop_
_entity.id
_entity.type
_entity.pdbx_description
1 polymer ?
#
loop_
_entity_poly.entity_id
_entity_poly.type
_entity_poly.pdbx_seq_one_letter_code
_entity_poly.pdbx_strand_id
1 'polypeptide(L)'
;MSYSGSFLFVTMPAAFLLASCTYSQINPQAALEDIRANDGYYELKSVEPGSTKLVLRTPGVAAASAAAQYAVSTAEAPCEGFQHLGAAASAGHGVVYPWIARATRVGSGAEPFLVHEATPGQPIQVRGIGKWSTGGANIAFQHGSCGPEVVRFTPQADRAYAVEFIWGKGMSCRLAVMDATDPDAPQPVASRPVPGCPAPAR
;
A
#
# COMPACT_ATOMS: atom_id res chain seq x y z
N MET A 1 -21.62 -55.67 49.06
CA MET A 1 -21.46 -55.94 47.62
C MET A 1 -22.23 -54.90 46.84
N SER A 2 -21.59 -54.42 45.76
CA SER A 2 -22.10 -53.57 44.66
C SER A 2 -22.24 -52.06 44.85
N TYR A 3 -21.19 -51.40 44.36
CA TYR A 3 -21.16 -50.07 43.74
C TYR A 3 -22.24 -49.91 42.65
N SER A 4 -22.81 -48.72 42.52
CA SER A 4 -23.39 -48.27 41.24
C SER A 4 -23.06 -46.79 41.05
N GLY A 5 -22.09 -46.53 40.19
CA GLY A 5 -21.68 -45.19 39.78
C GLY A 5 -22.50 -44.74 38.58
N SER A 6 -23.21 -43.63 38.71
CA SER A 6 -23.86 -42.95 37.59
C SER A 6 -22.88 -41.94 36.98
N PHE A 7 -22.31 -42.30 35.82
CA PHE A 7 -21.63 -41.37 34.94
C PHE A 7 -22.68 -40.56 34.17
N LEU A 8 -22.86 -39.29 34.54
CA LEU A 8 -23.48 -38.30 33.67
C LEU A 8 -22.37 -37.66 32.84
N PHE A 9 -22.35 -38.01 31.54
CA PHE A 9 -21.51 -37.42 30.53
C PHE A 9 -21.82 -35.91 30.42
N VAL A 10 -20.91 -35.08 30.89
CA VAL A 10 -20.88 -33.65 30.54
C VAL A 10 -20.36 -33.57 29.11
N THR A 11 -21.27 -33.38 28.15
CA THR A 11 -20.92 -33.03 26.78
C THR A 11 -20.37 -31.61 26.77
N MET A 12 -19.04 -31.48 26.82
CA MET A 12 -18.34 -30.24 26.54
C MET A 12 -18.65 -29.84 25.08
N PRO A 13 -19.25 -28.67 24.81
CA PRO A 13 -19.35 -28.18 23.45
C PRO A 13 -17.93 -27.85 22.99
N ALA A 14 -17.44 -28.58 22.00
CA ALA A 14 -16.21 -28.25 21.31
C ALA A 14 -16.40 -26.88 20.65
N ALA A 15 -15.87 -25.84 21.30
CA ALA A 15 -15.74 -24.52 20.71
C ALA A 15 -14.80 -24.62 19.51
N PHE A 16 -15.37 -24.66 18.30
CA PHE A 16 -14.62 -24.44 17.07
C PHE A 16 -14.08 -23.01 17.08
N LEU A 17 -12.85 -22.85 17.56
CA LEU A 17 -12.04 -21.67 17.27
C LEU A 17 -11.74 -21.71 15.77
N LEU A 18 -12.57 -21.03 14.97
CA LEU A 18 -12.24 -20.73 13.58
C LEU A 18 -11.07 -19.74 13.58
N ALA A 19 -9.84 -20.28 13.69
CA ALA A 19 -8.66 -19.59 13.21
C ALA A 19 -8.84 -19.42 11.70
N SER A 20 -9.41 -18.30 11.27
CA SER A 20 -9.51 -17.99 9.84
C SER A 20 -8.10 -17.74 9.32
N CYS A 21 -7.47 -18.78 8.75
CA CYS A 21 -6.17 -18.63 8.11
C CYS A 21 -6.27 -17.61 6.97
N THR A 22 -5.33 -16.67 6.89
CA THR A 22 -5.23 -15.75 5.75
C THR A 22 -4.78 -16.49 4.50
N TYR A 23 -5.02 -15.92 3.30
CA TYR A 23 -4.61 -16.56 2.04
C TYR A 23 -3.11 -16.90 2.02
N SER A 24 -2.27 -15.97 2.52
CA SER A 24 -0.83 -16.16 2.71
C SER A 24 -0.44 -17.31 3.65
N GLN A 25 -1.27 -17.67 4.62
CA GLN A 25 -1.01 -18.81 5.52
C GLN A 25 -1.38 -20.14 4.88
N ILE A 26 -2.37 -20.13 3.98
CA ILE A 26 -2.86 -21.33 3.30
C ILE A 26 -1.98 -21.67 2.09
N ASN A 27 -1.63 -20.66 1.28
CA ASN A 27 -0.80 -20.83 0.10
C ASN A 27 0.19 -19.65 -0.04
N PRO A 28 1.34 -19.70 0.64
CA PRO A 28 2.27 -18.57 0.69
C PRO A 28 2.88 -18.23 -0.68
N GLN A 29 3.12 -19.25 -1.52
CA GLN A 29 3.72 -19.03 -2.84
C GLN A 29 2.74 -18.33 -3.78
N ALA A 30 1.49 -18.81 -3.87
CA ALA A 30 0.49 -18.16 -4.71
C ALA A 30 0.10 -16.77 -4.18
N ALA A 31 0.12 -16.57 -2.86
CA ALA A 31 -0.05 -15.24 -2.25
C ALA A 31 1.06 -14.26 -2.64
N LEU A 32 2.31 -14.72 -2.66
CA LEU A 32 3.44 -13.89 -3.09
C LEU A 32 3.37 -13.56 -4.58
N GLU A 33 2.99 -14.52 -5.42
CA GLU A 33 2.78 -14.28 -6.85
C GLU A 33 1.64 -13.29 -7.11
N ASP A 34 0.54 -13.39 -6.37
CA ASP A 34 -0.57 -12.41 -6.43
C ASP A 34 -0.12 -11.01 -6.01
N ILE A 35 0.72 -10.88 -4.97
CA ILE A 35 1.31 -9.59 -4.58
C ILE A 35 2.14 -9.03 -5.73
N ARG A 36 3.09 -9.81 -6.26
CA ARG A 36 4.02 -9.38 -7.33
C ARG A 36 3.29 -8.96 -8.61
N ALA A 37 2.18 -9.62 -8.92
CA ALA A 37 1.36 -9.27 -10.08
C ALA A 37 0.60 -7.94 -9.91
N ASN A 38 0.45 -7.43 -8.68
CA ASN A 38 -0.44 -6.32 -8.36
C ASN A 38 0.20 -5.19 -7.53
N ASP A 39 1.51 -5.24 -7.25
CA ASP A 39 2.22 -4.22 -6.46
C ASP A 39 3.30 -3.45 -7.25
N GLY A 40 3.37 -3.70 -8.56
CA GLY A 40 4.34 -3.09 -9.47
C GLY A 40 5.70 -3.78 -9.51
N TYR A 41 5.86 -4.96 -8.91
CA TYR A 41 7.11 -5.73 -8.91
C TYR A 41 7.74 -5.90 -10.30
N TYR A 42 6.94 -6.22 -11.32
CA TYR A 42 7.47 -6.42 -12.67
C TYR A 42 7.85 -5.10 -13.36
N GLU A 43 7.20 -4.00 -13.01
CA GLU A 43 7.57 -2.66 -13.50
C GLU A 43 8.92 -2.20 -12.92
N LEU A 44 9.20 -2.58 -11.68
CA LEU A 44 10.48 -2.30 -11.04
C LEU A 44 11.66 -3.04 -11.70
N LYS A 45 11.39 -4.19 -12.34
CA LYS A 45 12.41 -4.95 -13.09
C LYS A 45 12.67 -4.42 -14.50
N SER A 46 11.74 -3.67 -15.07
CA SER A 46 11.83 -3.14 -16.43
C SER A 46 12.32 -1.69 -16.41
N VAL A 47 13.63 -1.52 -16.26
CA VAL A 47 14.29 -0.21 -16.41
C VAL A 47 15.08 -0.20 -17.71
N GLU A 48 14.82 0.79 -18.55
CA GLU A 48 15.56 1.00 -19.79
C GLU A 48 16.91 1.66 -19.48
N PRO A 49 17.99 1.31 -20.19
CA PRO A 49 19.27 1.96 -20.01
C PRO A 49 19.17 3.49 -20.19
N GLY A 50 19.67 4.24 -19.22
CA GLY A 50 19.62 5.69 -19.17
C GLY A 50 18.30 6.27 -18.67
N SER A 51 17.30 5.46 -18.30
CA SER A 51 16.03 5.94 -17.72
C SER A 51 15.97 5.71 -16.21
N THR A 52 14.92 6.23 -15.58
CA THR A 52 14.57 5.89 -14.20
C THR A 52 13.08 5.98 -13.98
N LYS A 53 12.55 4.99 -13.25
CA LYS A 53 11.12 4.80 -13.05
C LYS A 53 10.75 4.87 -11.57
N LEU A 54 9.63 5.50 -11.28
CA LEU A 54 8.98 5.48 -9.97
C LEU A 54 7.73 4.62 -10.02
N VAL A 55 7.63 3.65 -9.12
CA VAL A 55 6.41 2.89 -8.87
C VAL A 55 5.80 3.38 -7.56
N LEU A 56 4.67 4.07 -7.66
CA LEU A 56 3.98 4.66 -6.52
C LEU A 56 2.89 3.72 -6.03
N ARG A 57 2.95 3.30 -4.76
CA ARG A 57 2.07 2.26 -4.22
C ARG A 57 1.77 2.45 -2.73
N THR A 58 0.64 1.91 -2.28
CA THR A 58 0.25 1.96 -0.87
C THR A 58 0.20 0.53 -0.31
N PRO A 59 1.31 0.01 0.25
CA PRO A 59 1.36 -1.36 0.73
C PRO A 59 0.54 -1.58 2.01
N GLY A 60 0.11 -2.82 2.22
CA GLY A 60 -0.52 -3.28 3.46
C GLY A 60 -2.06 -3.28 3.47
N VAL A 61 -2.63 -3.98 4.46
CA VAL A 61 -4.07 -4.28 4.55
C VAL A 61 -4.96 -3.08 4.89
N ALA A 62 -4.40 -2.08 5.59
CA ALA A 62 -5.12 -0.84 5.88
C ALA A 62 -5.50 -0.09 4.60
N ALA A 63 -4.77 -0.31 3.50
CA ALA A 63 -4.99 0.33 2.21
C ALA A 63 -6.20 -0.21 1.43
N ALA A 64 -6.78 -1.35 1.82
CA ALA A 64 -7.97 -1.89 1.15
C ALA A 64 -9.20 -1.00 1.28
N SER A 65 -9.23 -0.12 2.29
CA SER A 65 -10.24 0.94 2.48
C SER A 65 -9.66 2.35 2.45
N ALA A 66 -8.37 2.47 2.07
CA ALA A 66 -7.63 3.72 2.12
C ALA A 66 -6.68 3.86 0.91
N ALA A 67 -7.01 4.79 0.02
CA ALA A 67 -6.20 5.10 -1.16
C ALA A 67 -5.27 6.28 -0.88
N ALA A 68 -4.11 6.30 -1.51
CA ALA A 68 -3.23 7.47 -1.54
C ALA A 68 -3.29 8.14 -2.91
N GLN A 69 -3.59 9.44 -2.91
CA GLN A 69 -3.50 10.30 -4.08
C GLN A 69 -2.05 10.76 -4.26
N TYR A 70 -1.49 10.55 -5.44
CA TYR A 70 -0.11 10.90 -5.76
C TYR A 70 -0.02 12.10 -6.70
N ALA A 71 1.04 12.88 -6.49
CA ALA A 71 1.45 13.94 -7.39
C ALA A 71 2.98 14.06 -7.37
N VAL A 72 3.57 14.53 -8.46
CA VAL A 72 5.00 14.73 -8.61
C VAL A 72 5.32 16.15 -9.09
N SER A 73 6.49 16.67 -8.74
CA SER A 73 6.97 17.98 -9.19
C SER A 73 8.48 17.96 -9.35
N THR A 74 8.98 18.59 -10.41
CA THR A 74 10.41 18.86 -10.62
C THR A 74 10.77 20.32 -10.31
N ALA A 75 9.83 21.10 -9.76
CA ALA A 75 10.08 22.49 -9.38
C ALA A 75 11.18 22.58 -8.32
N GLU A 76 12.03 23.60 -8.44
CA GLU A 76 13.07 23.87 -7.45
C GLU A 76 12.46 24.32 -6.12
N ALA A 77 11.42 25.16 -6.18
CA ALA A 77 10.68 25.63 -5.02
C ALA A 77 9.91 24.47 -4.35
N PRO A 78 9.98 24.34 -3.02
CA PRO A 78 9.24 23.33 -2.30
C PRO A 78 7.73 23.54 -2.46
N CYS A 79 6.97 22.44 -2.54
CA CYS A 79 5.51 22.48 -2.54
C CYS A 79 4.85 23.08 -3.78
N GLU A 80 5.60 23.38 -4.85
CA GLU A 80 5.09 24.00 -6.10
C GLU A 80 5.10 23.04 -7.29
N GLY A 81 4.35 23.36 -8.35
CA GLY A 81 4.47 22.69 -9.65
C GLY A 81 4.01 21.22 -9.70
N PHE A 82 3.15 20.78 -8.78
CA PHE A 82 2.71 19.39 -8.72
C PHE A 82 1.75 19.00 -9.86
N GLN A 83 2.16 18.00 -10.64
CA GLN A 83 1.30 17.26 -11.57
C GLN A 83 0.64 16.09 -10.84
N HIS A 84 -0.68 15.98 -10.93
CA HIS A 84 -1.43 14.87 -10.35
C HIS A 84 -1.29 13.60 -11.20
N LEU A 85 -1.01 12.47 -10.56
CA LEU A 85 -0.86 11.17 -11.21
C LEU A 85 -2.08 10.24 -11.05
N GLY A 86 -2.87 10.44 -9.99
CA GLY A 86 -4.02 9.59 -9.66
C GLY A 86 -3.93 8.99 -8.26
N ALA A 87 -4.73 7.94 -8.02
CA ALA A 87 -4.80 7.25 -6.74
C ALA A 87 -4.24 5.83 -6.85
N ALA A 88 -3.50 5.39 -5.83
CA ALA A 88 -3.14 3.98 -5.66
C ALA A 88 -3.68 3.40 -4.34
N ALA A 89 -4.09 2.14 -4.37
CA ALA A 89 -4.56 1.40 -3.19
C ALA A 89 -4.21 -0.08 -3.30
N SER A 90 -3.76 -0.70 -2.20
CA SER A 90 -3.68 -2.16 -2.17
C SER A 90 -5.07 -2.75 -1.99
N ALA A 91 -5.51 -3.60 -2.91
CA ALA A 91 -6.78 -4.31 -2.79
C ALA A 91 -6.71 -5.53 -1.84
N GLY A 92 -5.64 -5.66 -1.04
CA GLY A 92 -5.44 -6.78 -0.11
C GLY A 92 -4.84 -8.04 -0.75
N HIS A 93 -4.18 -7.90 -1.91
CA HIS A 93 -3.48 -8.99 -2.59
C HIS A 93 -2.52 -9.75 -1.66
N GLY A 94 -2.49 -11.07 -1.80
CA GLY A 94 -1.75 -11.98 -0.92
C GLY A 94 -2.31 -12.15 0.50
N VAL A 95 -3.25 -11.33 0.95
CA VAL A 95 -3.90 -11.48 2.27
C VAL A 95 -5.30 -12.07 2.14
N VAL A 96 -6.11 -11.53 1.23
CA VAL A 96 -7.39 -12.11 0.83
C VAL A 96 -7.23 -12.90 -0.46
N TYR A 97 -8.23 -13.73 -0.78
CA TYR A 97 -8.25 -14.45 -2.05
C TYR A 97 -8.28 -13.47 -3.25
N PRO A 98 -7.63 -13.80 -4.39
CA PRO A 98 -7.54 -12.89 -5.54
C PRO A 98 -8.89 -12.40 -6.07
N TRP A 99 -9.93 -13.24 -6.02
CA TRP A 99 -11.28 -12.84 -6.45
C TRP A 99 -11.90 -11.77 -5.56
N ILE A 100 -11.60 -11.78 -4.25
CA ILE A 100 -12.06 -10.77 -3.28
C ILE A 100 -11.32 -9.46 -3.55
N ALA A 101 -9.99 -9.53 -3.71
CA ALA A 101 -9.16 -8.36 -4.04
C ALA A 101 -9.59 -7.70 -5.35
N ARG A 102 -10.00 -8.48 -6.36
CA ARG A 102 -10.51 -7.93 -7.61
C ARG A 102 -11.85 -7.20 -7.43
N ALA A 103 -12.75 -7.77 -6.63
CA ALA A 103 -14.06 -7.17 -6.37
C ALA A 103 -13.96 -5.83 -5.60
N THR A 104 -13.04 -5.73 -4.64
CA THR A 104 -12.81 -4.49 -3.88
C THR A 104 -12.20 -3.38 -4.75
N ARG A 105 -11.34 -3.72 -5.70
CA ARG A 105 -10.72 -2.76 -6.64
C ARG A 105 -11.73 -2.06 -7.54
N VAL A 106 -12.68 -2.81 -8.12
CA VAL A 106 -13.66 -2.25 -9.07
C VAL A 106 -14.49 -1.12 -8.44
N GLY A 107 -14.68 -1.14 -7.12
CA GLY A 107 -15.42 -0.10 -6.41
C GLY A 107 -14.61 1.14 -5.99
N SER A 108 -13.27 1.11 -6.03
CA SER A 108 -12.44 2.18 -5.45
C SER A 108 -12.00 3.26 -6.43
N GLY A 109 -11.93 2.95 -7.73
CA GLY A 109 -11.36 3.84 -8.76
C GLY A 109 -9.87 4.14 -8.59
N ALA A 110 -9.17 3.41 -7.70
CA ALA A 110 -7.74 3.51 -7.49
C ALA A 110 -7.01 2.35 -8.16
N GLU A 111 -5.85 2.64 -8.74
CA GLU A 111 -4.99 1.63 -9.34
C GLU A 111 -4.21 0.85 -8.25
N PRO A 112 -3.74 -0.37 -8.50
CA PRO A 112 -2.90 -1.08 -7.54
C PRO A 112 -1.56 -0.37 -7.27
N PHE A 113 -1.01 0.26 -8.31
CA PHE A 113 0.16 1.11 -8.29
C PHE A 113 0.10 2.09 -9.48
N LEU A 114 0.91 3.14 -9.44
CA LEU A 114 1.10 4.08 -10.55
C LEU A 114 2.56 4.03 -11.00
N VAL A 115 2.79 4.26 -12.28
CA VAL A 115 4.14 4.34 -12.86
C VAL A 115 4.40 5.77 -13.33
N HIS A 116 5.59 6.28 -13.02
CA HIS A 116 6.04 7.58 -13.51
C HIS A 116 7.51 7.49 -13.93
N GLU A 117 7.79 7.85 -15.19
CA GLU A 117 9.15 8.04 -15.67
C GLU A 117 9.68 9.38 -15.15
N ALA A 118 10.82 9.34 -14.46
CA ALA A 118 11.50 10.53 -13.96
C ALA A 118 12.79 10.76 -14.75
N THR A 119 13.31 11.99 -14.70
CA THR A 119 14.59 12.32 -15.32
C THR A 119 15.74 12.02 -14.37
N PRO A 120 16.70 11.15 -14.74
CA PRO A 120 17.87 10.88 -13.92
C PRO A 120 18.65 12.15 -13.56
N GLY A 121 19.10 12.26 -12.31
CA GLY A 121 19.86 13.40 -11.82
C GLY A 121 19.03 14.67 -11.56
N GLN A 122 17.77 14.73 -11.99
CA GLN A 122 16.88 15.86 -11.71
C GLN A 122 16.15 15.63 -10.36
N PRO A 123 16.29 16.54 -9.38
CA PRO A 123 15.53 16.41 -8.13
C PRO A 123 14.03 16.39 -8.38
N ILE A 124 13.34 15.45 -7.74
CA ILE A 124 11.89 15.30 -7.82
C ILE A 124 11.28 15.38 -6.41
N GLN A 125 10.12 16.03 -6.33
CA GLN A 125 9.25 16.04 -5.17
C GLN A 125 8.09 15.08 -5.44
N VAL A 126 7.80 14.19 -4.50
CA VAL A 126 6.63 13.31 -4.55
C VAL A 126 5.73 13.64 -3.37
N ARG A 127 4.45 13.87 -3.66
CA ARG A 127 3.40 14.15 -2.69
C ARG A 127 2.41 12.99 -2.66
N GLY A 128 2.03 12.61 -1.45
CA GLY A 128 1.05 11.58 -1.16
C GLY A 128 0.01 12.12 -0.19
N ILE A 129 -1.26 11.89 -0.47
CA ILE A 129 -2.37 12.24 0.42
C ILE A 129 -3.26 11.03 0.57
N GLY A 130 -3.31 10.49 1.78
CA GLY A 130 -4.15 9.37 2.12
C GLY A 130 -5.58 9.84 2.33
N LYS A 131 -6.54 9.12 1.75
CA LYS A 131 -7.97 9.25 2.05
C LYS A 131 -8.51 7.89 2.45
N TRP A 132 -9.33 7.86 3.48
CA TRP A 132 -9.99 6.64 3.93
C TRP A 132 -11.47 6.91 4.18
N SER A 133 -12.25 5.84 4.06
CA SER A 133 -13.63 5.83 4.49
C SER A 133 -13.93 4.51 5.18
N THR A 134 -14.65 4.56 6.29
CA THR A 134 -15.26 3.38 6.91
C THR A 134 -16.77 3.52 6.87
N GLY A 135 -17.44 2.42 6.57
CA GLY A 135 -18.89 2.32 6.50
C GLY A 135 -19.30 0.87 6.29
N GLY A 136 -20.54 0.54 6.67
CA GLY A 136 -21.07 -0.81 6.57
C GLY A 136 -22.48 -0.91 7.16
N ALA A 137 -23.08 -2.09 7.10
CA ALA A 137 -24.38 -2.33 7.75
C ALA A 137 -24.25 -2.03 9.26
N ASN A 138 -24.92 -0.97 9.71
CA ASN A 138 -24.95 -0.48 11.10
C ASN A 138 -23.67 0.21 11.61
N ILE A 139 -22.78 0.68 10.73
CA ILE A 139 -21.62 1.50 11.12
C ILE A 139 -21.77 2.88 10.48
N ALA A 140 -21.70 3.94 11.29
CA ALA A 140 -21.76 5.32 10.80
C ALA A 140 -20.62 5.56 9.78
N PHE A 141 -20.95 6.19 8.66
CA PHE A 141 -19.94 6.55 7.65
C PHE A 141 -18.97 7.57 8.25
N GLN A 142 -17.70 7.18 8.33
CA GLN A 142 -16.61 8.04 8.74
C GLN A 142 -15.67 8.21 7.56
N HIS A 143 -15.20 9.43 7.36
CA HIS A 143 -14.19 9.76 6.36
C HIS A 143 -13.07 10.55 7.01
N GLY A 144 -11.86 10.36 6.51
CA GLY A 144 -10.72 11.15 6.95
C GLY A 144 -9.61 11.14 5.93
N SER A 145 -8.58 11.91 6.26
CA SER A 145 -7.39 12.07 5.43
C SER A 145 -6.14 12.09 6.28
N CYS A 146 -5.02 11.72 5.67
CA CYS A 146 -3.69 11.88 6.22
C CYS A 146 -2.76 12.53 5.20
N GLY A 147 -1.86 13.39 5.67
CA GLY A 147 -0.97 14.20 4.84
C GLY A 147 -1.49 15.63 4.60
N PRO A 148 -0.93 16.35 3.62
CA PRO A 148 0.00 15.87 2.60
C PRO A 148 1.37 15.50 3.16
N GLU A 149 1.85 14.32 2.78
CA GLU A 149 3.24 13.92 2.97
C GLU A 149 4.00 14.27 1.69
N VAL A 150 5.14 14.94 1.82
CA VAL A 150 5.98 15.30 0.68
C VAL A 150 7.43 14.94 0.95
N VAL A 151 8.05 14.26 0.01
CA VAL A 151 9.47 13.90 0.04
C VAL A 151 10.15 14.41 -1.21
N ARG A 152 11.43 14.77 -1.09
CA ARG A 152 12.30 15.15 -2.20
C ARG A 152 13.52 14.25 -2.23
N PHE A 153 13.88 13.78 -3.41
CA PHE A 153 15.11 13.03 -3.64
C PHE A 153 15.56 13.20 -5.09
N THR A 154 16.74 12.68 -5.42
CA THR A 154 17.28 12.72 -6.79
C THR A 154 17.44 11.29 -7.29
N PRO A 155 16.61 10.84 -8.24
CA PRO A 155 16.73 9.51 -8.83
C PRO A 155 18.00 9.42 -9.70
N GLN A 156 18.58 8.23 -9.76
CA GLN A 156 19.76 7.92 -10.56
C GLN A 156 19.37 7.17 -11.83
N ALA A 157 20.23 7.23 -12.85
CA ALA A 157 20.01 6.46 -14.08
C ALA A 157 20.09 4.96 -13.80
N ASP A 158 19.39 4.17 -14.61
CA ASP A 158 19.36 2.70 -14.52
C ASP A 158 18.78 2.18 -13.19
N ARG A 159 17.94 2.99 -12.53
CA ARG A 159 17.30 2.65 -11.25
C ARG A 159 15.79 2.70 -11.32
N ALA A 160 15.15 1.82 -10.56
CA ALA A 160 13.73 1.88 -10.24
C ALA A 160 13.53 2.17 -8.76
N TYR A 161 12.54 3.01 -8.44
CA TYR A 161 12.23 3.37 -7.06
C TYR A 161 10.79 3.01 -6.73
N ALA A 162 10.58 2.36 -5.58
CA ALA A 162 9.25 2.23 -4.99
C ALA A 162 8.99 3.44 -4.06
N VAL A 163 7.94 4.20 -4.36
CA VAL A 163 7.48 5.31 -3.52
C VAL A 163 6.23 4.88 -2.77
N GLU A 164 6.40 4.57 -1.49
CA GLU A 164 5.39 3.91 -0.68
C GLU A 164 4.68 4.88 0.25
N PHE A 165 3.36 5.00 0.10
CA PHE A 165 2.53 5.67 1.10
C PHE A 165 2.14 4.67 2.16
N ILE A 166 2.68 4.84 3.36
CA ILE A 166 2.56 3.86 4.44
C ILE A 166 1.61 4.40 5.49
N TRP A 167 0.49 3.71 5.69
CA TRP A 167 -0.44 3.96 6.78
C TRP A 167 0.12 3.41 8.09
N GLY A 168 0.23 4.28 9.09
CA GLY A 168 0.64 3.96 10.44
C GLY A 168 -0.54 3.76 11.40
N LYS A 169 -0.23 3.46 12.67
CA LYS A 169 -1.23 3.40 13.74
C LYS A 169 -1.84 4.78 13.95
N GLY A 170 -3.11 4.80 14.39
CA GLY A 170 -3.84 6.04 14.65
C GLY A 170 -4.03 6.91 13.42
N MET A 171 -4.06 6.30 12.22
CA MET A 171 -4.25 6.99 10.94
C MET A 171 -3.14 7.99 10.59
N SER A 172 -1.97 7.84 11.21
CA SER A 172 -0.75 8.51 10.76
C SER A 172 -0.32 7.95 9.40
N CYS A 173 0.51 8.71 8.68
CA CYS A 173 1.02 8.30 7.38
C CYS A 173 2.42 8.86 7.17
N ARG A 174 3.15 8.26 6.25
CA ARG A 174 4.44 8.74 5.77
C ARG A 174 4.66 8.30 4.34
N LEU A 175 5.54 9.00 3.63
CA LEU A 175 6.11 8.53 2.37
C LEU A 175 7.49 7.93 2.61
N ALA A 176 7.72 6.74 2.05
CA ALA A 176 9.03 6.12 1.97
C ALA A 176 9.48 6.06 0.51
N VAL A 177 10.78 6.23 0.27
CA VAL A 177 11.39 6.01 -1.04
C VAL A 177 12.40 4.90 -0.89
N MET A 178 12.23 3.85 -1.68
CA MET A 178 13.11 2.68 -1.71
C MET A 178 13.71 2.55 -3.10
N ASP A 179 15.01 2.36 -3.21
CA ASP A 179 15.64 1.84 -4.43
C ASP A 179 15.21 0.38 -4.52
N ALA A 180 14.37 0.09 -5.50
CA ALA A 180 13.78 -1.20 -5.72
C ALA A 180 14.17 -1.73 -7.11
N THR A 181 15.36 -1.34 -7.59
CA THR A 181 15.98 -1.91 -8.80
C THR A 181 16.13 -3.43 -8.67
N ASP A 182 16.46 -3.91 -7.46
CA ASP A 182 16.18 -5.28 -7.04
C ASP A 182 14.94 -5.29 -6.13
N PRO A 183 13.75 -5.63 -6.65
CA PRO A 183 12.52 -5.56 -5.89
C PRO A 183 12.40 -6.66 -4.81
N ASP A 184 13.25 -7.68 -4.83
CA ASP A 184 13.32 -8.68 -3.75
C ASP A 184 14.19 -8.21 -2.58
N ALA A 185 15.01 -7.16 -2.77
CA ALA A 185 15.88 -6.58 -1.76
C ALA A 185 15.90 -5.02 -1.80
N PRO A 186 14.74 -4.35 -1.63
CA PRO A 186 14.65 -2.91 -1.74
C PRO A 186 15.44 -2.21 -0.63
N GLN A 187 16.15 -1.14 -0.98
CA GLN A 187 17.01 -0.38 -0.07
C GLN A 187 16.47 1.03 0.18
N PRO A 188 16.43 1.53 1.43
CA PRO A 188 15.99 2.89 1.71
C PRO A 188 16.85 3.93 0.98
N VAL A 189 16.20 4.90 0.34
CA VAL A 189 16.87 6.05 -0.27
C VAL A 189 16.86 7.21 0.71
N ALA A 190 17.99 7.91 0.80
CA ALA A 190 18.07 9.18 1.50
C ALA A 190 17.15 10.21 0.81
N SER A 191 15.94 10.35 1.34
CA SER A 191 14.95 11.34 0.91
C SER A 191 14.74 12.37 2.01
N ARG A 192 14.55 13.63 1.61
CA ARG A 192 14.32 14.73 2.54
C ARG A 192 12.83 15.04 2.61
N PRO A 193 12.20 14.99 3.80
CA PRO A 193 10.82 15.46 3.94
C PRO A 193 10.75 16.96 3.62
N VAL A 194 9.67 17.38 2.97
CA VAL A 194 9.37 18.78 2.65
C VAL A 194 8.18 19.22 3.50
N PRO A 195 8.41 19.81 4.68
CA PRO A 195 7.34 20.18 5.60
C PRO A 195 6.57 21.41 5.08
N GLY A 196 5.34 21.58 5.57
CA GLY A 196 4.55 22.79 5.33
C GLY A 196 3.88 22.89 3.96
N CYS A 197 3.86 21.81 3.17
CA CYS A 197 3.12 21.81 1.92
C CYS A 197 1.60 21.88 2.18
N PRO A 198 0.88 22.80 1.52
CA PRO A 198 -0.57 22.86 1.66
C PRO A 198 -1.24 21.64 1.01
N ALA A 199 -2.36 21.23 1.57
CA ALA A 199 -3.25 20.31 0.87
C ALA A 199 -3.71 20.96 -0.45
N PRO A 200 -3.82 20.20 -1.55
CA PRO A 200 -4.32 20.71 -2.82
C PRO A 200 -5.74 21.26 -2.63
N ALA A 201 -6.03 22.38 -3.30
CA ALA A 201 -7.38 22.91 -3.39
C ALA A 201 -8.29 21.85 -4.01
N ARG A 202 -9.50 21.69 -3.44
CA ARG A 202 -10.52 20.76 -3.97
C ARG A 202 -11.13 21.28 -5.25
#